data_AF-A0A8X7NWC4-F1
#
_entry.id   AF-A0A8X7NWC4-F1
#
_cell.length_a   1.000
_cell.length_b   1.000
_cell.length_c   1.000
_cell.angle_alpha   90.00
_cell.angle_beta   90.00
_cell.angle_gamma   90.00
#
_symmetry.space_group_name_H-M   'P 1'
#
loop_
_entity.id
_entity.type
_entity.pdbx_description
1 polymer ?
#
loop_
_entity_poly.entity_id
_entity_poly.type
_entity_poly.pdbx_seq_one_letter_code
_entity_poly.pdbx_strand_id
1 'polypeptide(L)'
;MASSSSCFLRSILFSSPTNFPSRSDSLSAFFPKNLTCSSPSTPPPSLLLSVSSIRSRSIRRVGESRREVRRMAMKASETVNKKRVEIYDAEENLAIDLAKYTADLSDKFCKERGAFTVVVSGGSLIKSLRKLVEVDSIDWSRWHFFWVDERVVPKHHEDSNYKLAYDSFLSKVPIPPGNVYAINDSLSAEAAADDYETCLRHLVKTNILRVSESTGFPKFDLTLLGMGPDGHVASLFPGHGLCNESKKWVASITDSPKPPSDRITFTFPVINSSAHVALVVCGSGKAEAVQAALNKTGSVPPAGSVSAEDELVWFLDKPASSKL
;
A
#
# COMPACT_ATOMS: atom_id res chain seq x y z
N MET A 1 -14.69 -44.99 -41.32
CA MET A 1 -13.60 -45.95 -41.61
C MET A 1 -12.30 -45.16 -41.45
N ALA A 2 -11.74 -45.01 -40.25
CA ALA A 2 -10.93 -45.94 -39.44
C ALA A 2 -9.41 -45.79 -39.71
N SER A 3 -8.65 -45.84 -38.61
CA SER A 3 -7.18 -45.82 -38.45
C SER A 3 -6.54 -44.41 -38.33
N SER A 4 -6.24 -43.87 -37.14
CA SER A 4 -5.41 -44.30 -35.98
C SER A 4 -3.91 -44.06 -36.19
N SER A 5 -3.32 -43.18 -35.36
CA SER A 5 -1.90 -43.22 -34.93
C SER A 5 -1.66 -42.30 -33.71
N SER A 6 -1.41 -42.94 -32.56
CA SER A 6 -0.42 -42.60 -31.48
C SER A 6 -0.36 -41.14 -30.96
N CYS A 7 -0.91 -40.75 -29.81
CA CYS A 7 -0.57 -41.10 -28.41
C CYS A 7 0.91 -40.87 -27.99
N PHE A 8 1.16 -39.81 -27.19
CA PHE A 8 2.23 -39.75 -26.18
C PHE A 8 1.81 -38.78 -25.06
N LEU A 9 1.21 -39.32 -24.00
CA LEU A 9 1.04 -38.68 -22.70
C LEU A 9 2.13 -39.25 -21.78
N ARG A 10 2.99 -38.40 -21.22
CA ARG A 10 3.86 -38.77 -20.09
C ARG A 10 3.22 -38.30 -18.79
N SER A 11 2.66 -39.25 -18.08
CA SER A 11 2.33 -39.20 -16.65
C SER A 11 3.60 -39.42 -15.84
N ILE A 12 3.83 -38.61 -14.80
CA ILE A 12 4.80 -38.87 -13.73
C ILE A 12 3.99 -38.94 -12.44
N LEU A 13 3.94 -40.13 -11.84
CA LEU A 13 3.41 -40.36 -10.50
C LEU A 13 4.38 -41.26 -9.72
N PHE A 14 4.65 -40.80 -8.49
CA PHE A 14 5.04 -41.48 -7.26
C PHE A 14 6.26 -42.41 -7.22
N SER A 15 7.15 -42.13 -6.25
CA SER A 15 7.57 -43.11 -5.23
C SER A 15 8.22 -42.42 -4.03
N SER A 16 7.59 -42.57 -2.86
CA SER A 16 8.23 -42.47 -1.53
C SER A 16 8.55 -43.90 -1.07
N PRO A 17 9.55 -44.09 -0.17
CA PRO A 17 9.20 -44.79 1.09
C PRO A 17 10.00 -44.38 2.35
N THR A 18 9.24 -44.32 3.47
CA THR A 18 9.48 -44.87 4.84
C THR A 18 10.57 -44.36 5.82
N ASN A 19 10.06 -43.88 6.98
CA ASN A 19 10.36 -44.17 8.41
C ASN A 19 11.76 -43.98 9.08
N PHE A 20 11.81 -42.98 9.99
CA PHE A 20 12.19 -42.94 11.43
C PHE A 20 13.40 -43.77 11.98
N PRO A 21 14.14 -43.29 13.03
CA PRO A 21 13.57 -42.81 14.29
C PRO A 21 14.20 -41.59 15.01
N SER A 22 13.38 -41.08 15.91
CA SER A 22 13.63 -40.13 17.00
C SER A 22 14.75 -40.55 17.96
N ARG A 23 15.56 -39.58 18.39
CA ARG A 23 16.28 -39.64 19.68
C ARG A 23 15.98 -38.39 20.50
N SER A 24 15.31 -38.63 21.61
CA SER A 24 15.32 -37.82 22.81
C SER A 24 16.65 -38.02 23.53
N ASP A 25 17.37 -36.96 23.85
CA ASP A 25 18.36 -36.98 24.92
C ASP A 25 18.20 -35.73 25.78
N SER A 26 17.73 -35.98 26.99
CA SER A 26 17.73 -35.08 28.13
C SER A 26 19.15 -34.91 28.67
N LEU A 27 19.63 -33.68 28.80
CA LEU A 27 20.70 -33.37 29.74
C LEU A 27 20.38 -32.10 30.52
N SER A 28 20.25 -32.30 31.83
CA SER A 28 20.11 -31.32 32.87
C SER A 28 21.48 -31.05 33.51
N ALA A 29 21.56 -29.89 34.17
CA ALA A 29 22.60 -29.43 35.09
C ALA A 29 23.95 -29.01 34.48
N PHE A 30 24.32 -27.74 34.65
CA PHE A 30 25.18 -27.28 35.76
C PHE A 30 25.35 -25.76 35.71
N PHE A 31 25.02 -25.09 36.83
CA PHE A 31 25.38 -23.69 37.12
C PHE A 31 26.89 -23.58 37.43
N PRO A 32 27.47 -22.36 37.34
CA PRO A 32 27.73 -21.67 38.59
C PRO A 32 27.34 -20.17 38.59
N LYS A 33 26.99 -19.71 39.78
CA LYS A 33 26.70 -18.33 40.18
C LYS A 33 27.98 -17.55 40.50
N ASN A 34 27.78 -16.23 40.57
CA ASN A 34 28.46 -15.23 41.41
C ASN A 34 29.65 -14.48 40.82
N LEU A 35 29.47 -13.16 40.70
CA LEU A 35 30.36 -12.15 41.27
C LEU A 35 29.50 -10.94 41.66
N THR A 36 29.54 -10.58 42.95
CA THR A 36 28.83 -9.48 43.59
C THR A 36 29.78 -8.34 43.95
N CYS A 37 29.20 -7.13 44.03
CA CYS A 37 29.56 -5.96 44.85
C CYS A 37 30.95 -5.33 44.68
N SER A 38 30.99 -4.01 44.44
CA SER A 38 31.05 -3.02 45.54
C SER A 38 31.22 -1.59 45.01
N SER A 39 30.45 -0.66 45.56
CA SER A 39 30.72 0.78 45.60
C SER A 39 31.35 1.12 46.95
N PRO A 40 32.21 2.15 47.03
CA PRO A 40 32.06 3.11 48.12
C PRO A 40 32.29 4.59 47.70
N SER A 41 31.91 5.45 48.64
CA SER A 41 31.65 6.87 48.59
C SER A 41 32.80 7.78 49.08
N THR A 42 32.77 9.04 48.61
CA THR A 42 33.16 10.34 49.23
C THR A 42 34.64 10.84 49.28
N PRO A 43 34.86 12.20 49.26
CA PRO A 43 36.04 12.91 48.71
C PRO A 43 36.96 13.57 49.79
N PRO A 44 38.14 14.16 49.46
CA PRO A 44 38.32 15.64 49.29
C PRO A 44 39.61 16.03 48.47
N PRO A 45 40.24 17.24 48.53
CA PRO A 45 39.79 18.62 48.81
C PRO A 45 40.03 19.62 47.65
N SER A 46 39.52 20.83 47.84
CA SER A 46 39.67 22.04 47.02
C SER A 46 41.12 22.52 46.80
N LEU A 47 41.45 22.86 45.56
CA LEU A 47 42.60 23.70 45.19
C LEU A 47 42.12 24.85 44.30
N LEU A 48 42.15 26.05 44.86
CA LEU A 48 42.11 27.33 44.15
C LEU A 48 43.36 27.45 43.28
N LEU A 49 43.22 27.76 41.99
CA LEU A 49 44.21 28.53 41.24
C LEU A 49 43.64 29.08 39.91
N SER A 50 43.72 30.41 39.82
CA SER A 50 43.95 31.23 38.62
C SER A 50 42.92 31.21 37.49
N VAL A 51 42.09 32.26 37.50
CA VAL A 51 41.40 32.79 36.33
C VAL A 51 42.43 33.40 35.38
N SER A 52 42.74 32.72 34.28
CA SER A 52 43.35 33.35 33.12
C SER A 52 42.32 33.49 32.00
N SER A 53 41.95 34.74 31.76
CA SER A 53 41.15 35.26 30.65
C SER A 53 41.41 34.53 29.32
N ILE A 54 40.42 33.78 28.85
CA ILE A 54 40.26 33.47 27.43
C ILE A 54 39.12 34.35 26.91
N ARG A 55 39.55 35.38 26.18
CA ARG A 55 38.73 36.28 25.39
C ARG A 55 37.71 35.52 24.56
N SER A 56 36.46 35.98 24.69
CA SER A 56 35.34 35.78 23.79
C SER A 56 35.74 35.66 22.31
N ARG A 57 35.49 34.50 21.70
CA ARG A 57 35.23 34.42 20.26
C ARG A 57 34.07 33.46 19.98
N SER A 58 33.02 34.07 19.43
CA SER A 58 32.00 33.45 18.57
C SER A 58 30.87 32.64 19.23
N ILE A 59 30.04 33.32 20.03
CA ILE A 59 28.61 32.99 20.14
C ILE A 59 27.90 33.69 18.96
N ARG A 60 28.08 33.19 17.73
CA ARG A 60 27.26 33.62 16.57
C ARG A 60 26.82 32.50 15.63
N ARG A 61 27.37 31.27 15.73
CA ARG A 61 27.04 30.17 14.79
C ARG A 61 25.85 29.28 15.16
N VAL A 62 25.35 29.32 16.40
CA VAL A 62 24.27 28.41 16.85
C VAL A 62 22.86 28.94 16.48
N GLY A 63 22.73 30.25 16.21
CA GLY A 63 21.45 30.87 15.83
C GLY A 63 21.07 30.71 14.36
N GLU A 64 22.06 30.70 13.46
CA GLU A 64 21.85 30.53 12.02
C GLU A 64 21.50 29.08 11.67
N SER A 65 22.21 28.11 12.25
CA SER A 65 21.91 26.67 12.08
C SER A 65 20.50 26.30 12.55
N ARG A 66 20.02 26.83 13.68
CA ARG A 66 18.64 26.59 14.13
C ARG A 66 17.59 27.24 13.23
N ARG A 67 17.87 28.41 12.65
CA ARG A 67 16.95 29.05 11.70
C ARG A 67 16.94 28.32 10.37
N GLU A 68 18.07 27.80 9.92
CA GLU A 68 18.18 27.04 8.67
C GLU A 68 17.56 25.65 8.81
N VAL A 69 17.79 24.95 9.92
CA VAL A 69 17.11 23.69 10.26
C VAL A 69 15.61 23.90 10.44
N ARG A 70 15.18 25.01 11.05
CA ARG A 70 13.74 25.33 11.21
C ARG A 70 13.11 25.81 9.90
N ARG A 71 13.88 26.42 9.00
CA ARG A 71 13.45 26.79 7.64
C ARG A 71 13.41 25.56 6.73
N MET A 72 14.34 24.62 6.86
CA MET A 72 14.32 23.31 6.19
C MET A 72 13.16 22.45 6.72
N ALA A 73 12.92 22.45 8.04
CA ALA A 73 11.77 21.79 8.65
C ALA A 73 10.45 22.46 8.26
N MET A 74 10.38 23.79 8.15
CA MET A 74 9.20 24.50 7.61
C MET A 74 9.01 24.24 6.10
N LYS A 75 10.10 24.12 5.33
CA LYS A 75 10.05 23.79 3.89
C LYS A 75 9.75 22.32 3.63
N ALA A 76 10.05 21.43 4.59
CA ALA A 76 9.63 20.03 4.62
C ALA A 76 8.23 19.84 5.24
N SER A 77 7.73 20.84 5.97
CA SER A 77 6.42 20.85 6.65
C SER A 77 5.32 21.57 5.84
N GLU A 78 5.61 21.96 4.60
CA GLU A 78 4.61 22.42 3.62
C GLU A 78 4.67 21.53 2.37
N THR A 79 4.60 20.22 2.53
CA THR A 79 4.04 19.37 1.47
C THR A 79 2.56 19.72 1.40
N VAL A 80 2.22 20.72 0.60
CA VAL A 80 0.83 20.99 0.25
C VAL A 80 0.33 19.75 -0.49
N ASN A 81 -0.52 18.94 0.15
CA ASN A 81 -1.22 17.83 -0.48
C ASN A 81 -1.87 18.34 -1.76
N LYS A 82 -1.27 18.04 -2.91
CA LYS A 82 -1.71 18.58 -4.18
C LYS A 82 -2.92 17.78 -4.63
N LYS A 83 -4.10 18.40 -4.64
CA LYS A 83 -5.32 17.82 -5.21
C LYS A 83 -5.55 18.41 -6.60
N ARG A 84 -5.70 17.56 -7.63
CA ARG A 84 -6.06 17.99 -8.99
C ARG A 84 -7.11 17.07 -9.62
N VAL A 85 -7.84 17.61 -10.58
CA VAL A 85 -8.88 16.90 -11.34
C VAL A 85 -8.53 17.01 -12.82
N GLU A 86 -8.46 15.88 -13.50
CA GLU A 86 -8.18 15.74 -14.92
C GLU A 86 -9.40 15.11 -15.61
N ILE A 87 -9.94 15.79 -16.61
CA ILE A 87 -11.14 15.36 -17.34
C ILE A 87 -10.74 15.02 -18.77
N TYR A 88 -11.11 13.82 -19.21
CA TYR A 88 -10.77 13.26 -20.50
C TYR A 88 -12.00 13.08 -21.37
N ASP A 89 -11.84 13.28 -22.67
CA ASP A 89 -12.94 13.12 -23.64
C ASP A 89 -13.45 11.67 -23.72
N ALA A 90 -12.57 10.69 -23.51
CA ALA A 90 -12.85 9.27 -23.59
C ALA A 90 -12.00 8.48 -22.59
N GLU A 91 -12.50 7.30 -22.18
CA GLU A 91 -11.78 6.38 -21.29
C GLU A 91 -10.43 5.94 -21.88
N GLU A 92 -10.30 5.84 -23.20
CA GLU A 92 -9.04 5.51 -23.87
C GLU A 92 -7.94 6.55 -23.58
N ASN A 93 -8.26 7.84 -23.70
CA ASN A 93 -7.32 8.94 -23.43
C ASN A 93 -6.92 8.96 -21.96
N LEU A 94 -7.89 8.72 -21.08
CA LEU A 94 -7.66 8.58 -19.65
C LEU A 94 -6.68 7.43 -19.38
N ALA A 95 -6.90 6.26 -19.99
CA ALA A 95 -6.06 5.08 -19.77
C ALA A 95 -4.61 5.31 -20.24
N ILE A 96 -4.42 6.02 -21.36
CA ILE A 96 -3.08 6.39 -21.87
C ILE A 96 -2.36 7.28 -20.85
N ASP A 97 -3.00 8.34 -20.38
CA ASP A 97 -2.37 9.27 -19.44
C ASP A 97 -2.18 8.66 -18.04
N LEU A 98 -3.11 7.81 -17.59
CA LEU A 98 -2.94 7.03 -16.36
C LEU A 98 -1.74 6.10 -16.44
N ALA A 99 -1.53 5.43 -17.58
CA ALA A 99 -0.38 4.56 -17.79
C ALA A 99 0.93 5.36 -17.77
N LYS A 100 0.97 6.52 -18.44
CA LYS A 100 2.11 7.42 -18.39
C LYS A 100 2.40 7.91 -16.96
N TYR A 101 1.37 8.38 -16.25
CA TYR A 101 1.48 8.82 -14.86
C TYR A 101 2.05 7.73 -13.95
N THR A 102 1.53 6.51 -14.08
CA THR A 102 1.98 5.36 -13.29
C THR A 102 3.42 4.96 -13.65
N ALA A 103 3.80 4.99 -14.94
CA ALA A 103 5.16 4.71 -15.39
C ALA A 103 6.17 5.75 -14.90
N ASP A 104 5.81 7.04 -14.92
CA ASP A 104 6.64 8.13 -14.41
C ASP A 104 6.87 7.99 -12.90
N LEU A 105 5.82 7.63 -12.13
CA LEU A 105 5.97 7.32 -10.70
C LEU A 105 6.81 6.07 -10.46
N SER A 106 6.60 5.02 -11.26
CA SER A 106 7.43 3.81 -11.21
C SER A 106 8.90 4.15 -11.39
N ASP A 107 9.27 4.90 -12.44
CA ASP A 107 10.65 5.32 -12.71
C ASP A 107 11.22 6.15 -11.55
N LYS A 108 10.46 7.14 -11.05
CA LYS A 108 10.85 7.99 -9.90
C LYS A 108 11.21 7.13 -8.69
N PHE A 109 10.28 6.30 -8.21
CA PHE A 109 10.52 5.52 -6.99
C PHE A 109 11.55 4.41 -7.22
N CYS A 110 11.59 3.81 -8.40
CA CYS A 110 12.65 2.86 -8.73
C CYS A 110 14.05 3.50 -8.63
N LYS A 111 14.22 4.76 -9.06
CA LYS A 111 15.48 5.49 -8.92
C LYS A 111 15.79 5.90 -7.48
N GLU A 112 14.77 6.33 -6.73
CA GLU A 112 14.96 6.79 -5.34
C GLU A 112 15.25 5.65 -4.35
N ARG A 113 14.58 4.51 -4.50
CA ARG A 113 14.59 3.43 -3.48
C ARG A 113 14.77 2.02 -4.02
N GLY A 114 14.85 1.83 -5.34
CA GLY A 114 15.05 0.50 -5.94
C GLY A 114 13.78 -0.35 -6.05
N ALA A 115 12.61 0.18 -5.69
CA ALA A 115 11.34 -0.53 -5.70
C ALA A 115 10.19 0.44 -6.01
N PHE A 116 9.07 -0.09 -6.53
CA PHE A 116 7.82 0.64 -6.74
C PHE A 116 6.66 -0.20 -6.19
N THR A 117 5.88 0.36 -5.28
CA THR A 117 4.77 -0.34 -4.62
C THR A 117 3.45 0.25 -5.10
N VAL A 118 2.68 -0.55 -5.82
CA VAL A 118 1.41 -0.14 -6.40
C VAL A 118 0.27 -0.97 -5.81
N VAL A 119 -0.78 -0.29 -5.40
CA VAL A 119 -2.01 -0.90 -4.86
C VAL A 119 -3.14 -0.62 -5.85
N VAL A 120 -3.98 -1.61 -6.13
CA VAL A 120 -5.12 -1.45 -7.03
C VAL A 120 -6.44 -1.85 -6.38
N SER A 121 -7.52 -1.18 -6.77
CA SER A 121 -8.87 -1.71 -6.59
C SER A 121 -9.29 -2.59 -7.76
N GLY A 122 -10.34 -3.38 -7.56
CA GLY A 122 -11.02 -4.06 -8.66
C GLY A 122 -11.85 -3.14 -9.56
N GLY A 123 -12.84 -3.75 -10.23
CA GLY A 123 -13.82 -3.05 -11.06
C GLY A 123 -13.25 -2.55 -12.39
N SER A 124 -13.86 -1.51 -12.95
CA SER A 124 -13.51 -1.01 -14.30
C SER A 124 -12.12 -0.39 -14.39
N LEU A 125 -11.53 0.06 -13.28
CA LEU A 125 -10.16 0.59 -13.20
C LEU A 125 -9.15 -0.38 -13.84
N ILE A 126 -9.29 -1.68 -13.59
CA ILE A 126 -8.34 -2.69 -14.06
C ILE A 126 -8.20 -2.67 -15.59
N LYS A 127 -9.28 -2.30 -16.31
CA LYS A 127 -9.24 -2.19 -17.77
C LYS A 127 -8.28 -1.11 -18.23
N SER A 128 -8.15 0.00 -17.50
CA SER A 128 -7.27 1.11 -17.87
C SER A 128 -5.78 0.74 -17.73
N LEU A 129 -5.45 -0.25 -16.90
CA LEU A 129 -4.07 -0.77 -16.77
C LEU A 129 -3.55 -1.45 -18.04
N ARG A 130 -4.42 -1.79 -19.01
CA ARG A 130 -4.01 -2.36 -20.31
C ARG A 130 -2.94 -1.52 -21.02
N LYS A 131 -2.99 -0.19 -20.83
CA LYS A 131 -2.08 0.76 -21.46
C LYS A 131 -0.69 0.75 -20.87
N LEU A 132 -0.51 0.25 -19.66
CA LEU A 132 0.84 0.07 -19.08
C LEU A 132 1.67 -0.97 -19.84
N VAL A 133 1.03 -1.96 -20.46
CA VAL A 133 1.71 -2.98 -21.26
C VAL A 133 2.34 -2.38 -22.52
N GLU A 134 1.85 -1.22 -22.96
CA GLU A 134 2.35 -0.48 -24.13
C GLU A 134 3.53 0.44 -23.76
N VAL A 135 3.95 0.50 -22.50
CA VAL A 135 5.03 1.38 -22.02
C VAL A 135 6.34 0.59 -21.83
N ASP A 136 7.28 0.75 -22.76
CA ASP A 136 8.54 0.00 -22.79
C ASP A 136 9.53 0.35 -21.67
N SER A 137 9.39 1.51 -21.03
CA SER A 137 10.35 2.02 -20.03
C SER A 137 10.17 1.42 -18.63
N ILE A 138 9.16 0.58 -18.40
CA ILE A 138 8.84 0.06 -17.07
C ILE A 138 9.76 -1.11 -16.70
N ASP A 139 10.49 -0.95 -15.58
CA ASP A 139 11.24 -2.04 -14.94
C ASP A 139 10.31 -2.85 -14.00
N TRP A 140 9.62 -3.84 -14.57
CA TRP A 140 8.70 -4.72 -13.86
C TRP A 140 9.33 -5.53 -12.71
N SER A 141 10.65 -5.73 -12.73
CA SER A 141 11.35 -6.48 -11.68
C SER A 141 11.32 -5.78 -10.32
N ARG A 142 11.09 -4.46 -10.33
CA ARG A 142 11.02 -3.60 -9.13
C ARG A 142 9.60 -3.38 -8.63
N TRP A 143 8.60 -3.86 -9.33
CA TRP A 143 7.20 -3.68 -8.95
C TRP A 143 6.83 -4.63 -7.83
N HIS A 144 6.12 -4.10 -6.83
CA HIS A 144 5.42 -4.81 -5.78
C HIS A 144 3.92 -4.45 -5.88
N PHE A 145 3.09 -5.46 -6.14
CA PHE A 145 1.69 -5.28 -6.52
C PHE A 145 0.76 -5.79 -5.42
N PHE A 146 -0.22 -4.97 -5.06
CA PHE A 146 -1.14 -5.18 -3.94
C PHE A 146 -2.58 -4.88 -4.35
N TRP A 147 -3.53 -5.36 -3.54
CA TRP A 147 -4.94 -4.98 -3.62
C TRP A 147 -5.34 -4.12 -2.43
N VAL A 148 -6.17 -3.11 -2.69
CA VAL A 148 -6.78 -2.28 -1.63
C VAL A 148 -7.95 -3.01 -0.97
N ASP A 149 -8.63 -3.89 -1.70
CA ASP A 149 -9.72 -4.71 -1.21
C ASP A 149 -9.86 -6.00 -2.04
N GLU A 150 -10.50 -7.00 -1.47
CA GLU A 150 -10.84 -8.24 -2.17
C GLU A 150 -12.10 -8.86 -1.57
N ARG A 151 -12.83 -9.58 -2.42
CA ARG A 151 -13.98 -10.40 -2.05
C ARG A 151 -13.42 -11.73 -1.59
N VAL A 152 -13.88 -12.21 -0.43
CA VAL A 152 -13.37 -13.47 0.15
C VAL A 152 -14.04 -14.63 -0.57
N VAL A 153 -13.58 -14.86 -1.78
CA VAL A 153 -14.00 -15.92 -2.71
C VAL A 153 -12.75 -16.54 -3.32
N PRO A 154 -12.81 -17.77 -3.86
CA PRO A 154 -11.66 -18.38 -4.51
C PRO A 154 -11.05 -17.49 -5.60
N LYS A 155 -9.73 -17.50 -5.77
CA LYS A 155 -8.98 -16.69 -6.76
C LYS A 155 -9.36 -16.92 -8.22
N HIS A 156 -10.10 -17.97 -8.52
CA HIS A 156 -10.62 -18.28 -9.86
C HIS A 156 -12.10 -17.92 -10.01
N HIS A 157 -12.73 -17.41 -8.95
CA HIS A 157 -14.11 -16.92 -8.96
C HIS A 157 -14.23 -15.61 -9.74
N GLU A 158 -15.36 -15.40 -10.43
CA GLU A 158 -15.58 -14.20 -11.25
C GLU A 158 -15.56 -12.88 -10.47
N ASP A 159 -15.99 -12.92 -9.21
CA ASP A 159 -15.96 -11.77 -8.30
C ASP A 159 -14.58 -11.46 -7.69
N SER A 160 -13.55 -12.27 -7.92
CA SER A 160 -12.21 -12.01 -7.39
C SER A 160 -11.53 -10.87 -8.15
N ASN A 161 -11.10 -9.85 -7.40
CA ASN A 161 -10.24 -8.78 -7.89
C ASN A 161 -8.88 -9.31 -8.34
N TYR A 162 -8.34 -10.35 -7.70
CA TYR A 162 -7.14 -11.05 -8.15
C TYR A 162 -7.33 -11.63 -9.54
N LYS A 163 -8.40 -12.40 -9.76
CA LYS A 163 -8.69 -12.99 -11.08
C LYS A 163 -8.79 -11.91 -12.14
N LEU A 164 -9.57 -10.86 -11.86
CA LEU A 164 -9.78 -9.75 -12.77
C LEU A 164 -8.46 -9.08 -13.17
N ALA A 165 -7.60 -8.78 -12.20
CA ALA A 165 -6.28 -8.20 -12.45
C ALA A 165 -5.33 -9.16 -13.18
N TYR A 166 -5.37 -10.45 -12.85
CA TYR A 166 -4.54 -11.46 -13.51
C TYR A 166 -4.86 -11.60 -14.98
N ASP A 167 -6.12 -11.84 -15.31
CA ASP A 167 -6.58 -12.03 -16.69
C ASP A 167 -6.39 -10.76 -17.54
N SER A 168 -6.60 -9.59 -16.93
CA SER A 168 -6.59 -8.32 -17.65
C SER A 168 -5.19 -7.72 -17.79
N PHE A 169 -4.29 -7.96 -16.83
CA PHE A 169 -3.03 -7.22 -16.72
C PHE A 169 -1.85 -8.10 -16.28
N LEU A 170 -1.90 -8.75 -15.11
CA LEU A 170 -0.69 -9.38 -14.53
C LEU A 170 -0.15 -10.54 -15.38
N SER A 171 -1.00 -11.25 -16.13
CA SER A 171 -0.57 -12.30 -17.07
C SER A 171 0.19 -11.77 -18.29
N LYS A 172 0.26 -10.45 -18.49
CA LYS A 172 0.84 -9.78 -19.67
C LYS A 172 2.15 -9.06 -19.34
N VAL A 173 2.56 -9.02 -18.07
CA VAL A 173 3.74 -8.29 -17.61
C VAL A 173 4.63 -9.18 -16.73
N PRO A 174 5.96 -9.06 -16.81
CA PRO A 174 6.89 -9.92 -16.08
C PRO A 174 7.16 -9.44 -14.65
N ILE A 175 6.11 -9.16 -13.86
CA ILE A 175 6.28 -8.88 -12.42
C ILE A 175 6.66 -10.19 -11.72
N PRO A 176 7.74 -10.22 -10.89
CA PRO A 176 8.10 -11.42 -10.16
C PRO A 176 6.93 -11.94 -9.31
N PRO A 177 6.59 -13.24 -9.35
CA PRO A 177 5.45 -13.77 -8.59
C PRO A 177 5.54 -13.51 -7.08
N GLY A 178 6.76 -13.51 -6.52
CA GLY A 178 7.01 -13.18 -5.11
C GLY A 178 6.74 -11.72 -4.75
N ASN A 179 6.54 -10.85 -5.75
CA ASN A 179 6.18 -9.44 -5.55
C ASN A 179 4.68 -9.16 -5.78
N VAL A 180 3.86 -10.19 -6.01
CA VAL A 180 2.41 -10.07 -6.14
C VAL A 180 1.76 -10.56 -4.85
N TYR A 181 1.30 -9.62 -4.03
CA TYR A 181 0.77 -9.89 -2.69
C TYR A 181 -0.74 -10.03 -2.75
N ALA A 182 -1.19 -11.17 -3.25
CA ALA A 182 -2.62 -11.49 -3.32
C ALA A 182 -3.17 -11.87 -1.93
N ILE A 183 -4.44 -11.57 -1.72
CA ILE A 183 -5.16 -11.88 -0.49
C ILE A 183 -5.43 -13.39 -0.41
N ASN A 184 -5.37 -13.94 0.81
CA ASN A 184 -5.55 -15.37 1.03
C ASN A 184 -7.04 -15.75 1.01
N ASP A 185 -7.46 -16.37 -0.08
CA ASP A 185 -8.83 -16.78 -0.41
C ASP A 185 -9.29 -18.06 0.30
N SER A 186 -8.41 -18.70 1.09
CA SER A 186 -8.73 -19.91 1.86
C SER A 186 -9.15 -19.63 3.31
N LEU A 187 -9.09 -18.37 3.74
CA LEU A 187 -9.38 -17.92 5.10
C LEU A 187 -10.75 -17.23 5.19
N SER A 188 -11.29 -17.09 6.41
CA SER A 188 -12.44 -16.19 6.64
C SER A 188 -12.04 -14.74 6.41
N ALA A 189 -13.01 -13.83 6.29
CA ALA A 189 -12.72 -12.41 6.08
C ALA A 189 -11.82 -11.82 7.19
N GLU A 190 -12.09 -12.15 8.45
CA GLU A 190 -11.28 -11.71 9.60
C GLU A 190 -9.85 -12.24 9.50
N ALA A 191 -9.70 -13.54 9.29
CA ALA A 191 -8.39 -14.17 9.23
C ALA A 191 -7.59 -13.74 8.00
N ALA A 192 -8.24 -13.49 6.86
CA ALA A 192 -7.61 -12.94 5.67
C ALA A 192 -7.14 -11.49 5.88
N ALA A 193 -7.93 -10.68 6.60
CA ALA A 193 -7.52 -9.31 6.95
C ALA A 193 -6.28 -9.31 7.87
N ASP A 194 -6.27 -10.16 8.89
CA ASP A 194 -5.13 -10.31 9.82
C ASP A 194 -3.88 -10.86 9.13
N ASP A 195 -4.03 -11.84 8.22
CA ASP A 195 -2.95 -12.39 7.40
C ASP A 195 -2.34 -11.32 6.48
N TYR A 196 -3.20 -10.56 5.80
CA TYR A 196 -2.75 -9.49 4.91
C TYR A 196 -2.08 -8.36 5.68
N GLU A 197 -2.62 -7.93 6.82
CA GLU A 197 -1.95 -6.95 7.69
C GLU A 197 -0.59 -7.47 8.20
N THR A 198 -0.50 -8.75 8.56
CA THR A 198 0.77 -9.40 8.98
C THR A 198 1.80 -9.37 7.86
N CYS A 199 1.38 -9.66 6.61
CA CYS A 199 2.22 -9.54 5.42
C CYS A 199 2.75 -8.10 5.25
N LEU A 200 1.88 -7.08 5.32
CA LEU A 200 2.30 -5.68 5.21
C LEU A 200 3.28 -5.28 6.31
N ARG A 201 3.05 -5.72 7.55
CA ARG A 201 3.97 -5.47 8.68
C ARG A 201 5.33 -6.12 8.46
N HIS A 202 5.37 -7.31 7.86
CA HIS A 202 6.62 -7.96 7.48
C HIS A 202 7.37 -7.14 6.41
N LEU A 203 6.65 -6.67 5.38
CA LEU A 203 7.23 -5.85 4.30
C LEU A 203 7.75 -4.49 4.79
N VAL A 204 7.12 -3.92 5.83
CA VAL A 204 7.65 -2.75 6.53
C VAL A 204 8.98 -3.10 7.23
N LYS A 205 9.05 -4.23 7.95
CA LYS A 205 10.29 -4.66 8.63
C LYS A 205 11.43 -4.97 7.67
N THR A 206 11.13 -5.45 6.47
CA THR A 206 12.12 -5.73 5.42
C THR A 206 12.40 -4.54 4.50
N ASN A 207 11.86 -3.36 4.81
CA ASN A 207 12.03 -2.10 4.06
C ASN A 207 11.51 -2.12 2.61
N ILE A 208 10.63 -3.05 2.26
CA ILE A 208 9.91 -3.03 0.97
C ILE A 208 8.83 -1.95 0.99
N LEU A 209 8.09 -1.87 2.10
CA LEU A 209 7.12 -0.81 2.38
C LEU A 209 7.71 0.18 3.37
N ARG A 210 7.48 1.47 3.12
CA ARG A 210 7.82 2.53 4.08
C ARG A 210 6.71 2.70 5.09
N VAL A 211 7.02 3.39 6.18
CA VAL A 211 6.02 3.92 7.11
C VAL A 211 5.95 5.41 6.88
N SER A 212 4.74 5.94 6.83
CA SER A 212 4.51 7.37 6.85
C SER A 212 5.03 7.96 8.16
N GLU A 213 5.88 8.99 8.06
CA GLU A 213 6.32 9.75 9.24
C GLU A 213 5.18 10.57 9.86
N SER A 214 4.16 10.90 9.06
CA SER A 214 3.05 11.75 9.51
C SER A 214 1.94 10.97 10.20
N THR A 215 1.66 9.75 9.74
CA THR A 215 0.53 8.93 10.23
C THR A 215 0.96 7.67 10.99
N GLY A 216 2.16 7.17 10.76
CA GLY A 216 2.62 5.88 11.31
C GLY A 216 2.06 4.63 10.62
N PHE A 217 1.31 4.79 9.53
CA PHE A 217 0.77 3.70 8.70
C PHE A 217 1.71 3.35 7.54
N PRO A 218 1.57 2.17 6.91
CA PRO A 218 2.34 1.83 5.72
C PRO A 218 2.08 2.85 4.59
N LYS A 219 3.15 3.36 4.00
CA LYS A 219 3.13 4.32 2.88
C LYS A 219 3.45 3.59 1.59
N PHE A 220 2.43 3.44 0.75
CA PHE A 220 2.56 2.97 -0.63
C PHE A 220 2.91 4.15 -1.56
N ASP A 221 3.67 3.88 -2.61
CA ASP A 221 4.00 4.90 -3.60
C ASP A 221 2.78 5.33 -4.43
N LEU A 222 1.97 4.38 -4.89
CA LEU A 222 0.77 4.67 -5.70
C LEU A 222 -0.39 3.75 -5.31
N THR A 223 -1.53 4.36 -4.96
CA THR A 223 -2.80 3.64 -4.79
C THR A 223 -3.77 4.07 -5.89
N LEU A 224 -4.16 3.13 -6.74
CA LEU A 224 -5.14 3.29 -7.81
C LEU A 224 -6.51 2.84 -7.31
N LEU A 225 -7.47 3.76 -7.24
CA LEU A 225 -8.81 3.51 -6.71
C LEU A 225 -9.88 3.73 -7.78
N GLY A 226 -10.74 2.75 -7.97
CA GLY A 226 -12.04 2.93 -8.58
C GLY A 226 -13.06 3.50 -7.59
N MET A 227 -14.22 3.88 -8.13
CA MET A 227 -15.32 4.39 -7.31
C MET A 227 -16.66 3.76 -7.70
N GLY A 228 -17.46 3.39 -6.70
CA GLY A 228 -18.85 2.97 -6.87
C GLY A 228 -19.79 4.09 -7.33
N PRO A 229 -20.99 3.75 -7.85
CA PRO A 229 -22.01 4.77 -8.20
C PRO A 229 -22.56 5.51 -6.97
N ASP A 230 -22.45 4.90 -5.80
CA ASP A 230 -22.72 5.41 -4.46
C ASP A 230 -21.51 6.11 -3.81
N GLY A 231 -20.39 6.23 -4.54
CA GLY A 231 -19.18 6.88 -4.04
C GLY A 231 -18.35 6.07 -3.05
N HIS A 232 -18.64 4.76 -2.88
CA HIS A 232 -17.73 3.87 -2.14
C HIS A 232 -16.38 3.76 -2.85
N VAL A 233 -15.32 3.57 -2.07
CA VAL A 233 -13.97 3.20 -2.54
C VAL A 233 -13.53 1.97 -1.78
N ALA A 234 -12.72 1.10 -2.39
CA ALA A 234 -12.37 -0.19 -1.81
C ALA A 234 -13.66 -0.93 -1.35
N SER A 235 -13.72 -1.42 -0.11
CA SER A 235 -14.97 -1.86 0.51
C SER A 235 -15.43 -0.95 1.66
N LEU A 236 -15.21 0.36 1.53
CA LEU A 236 -15.66 1.42 2.44
C LEU A 236 -16.94 2.06 1.89
N PHE A 237 -18.10 1.65 2.41
CA PHE A 237 -19.42 2.02 1.90
C PHE A 237 -20.05 3.21 2.66
N PRO A 238 -20.85 4.06 1.99
CA PRO A 238 -21.58 5.14 2.64
C PRO A 238 -22.42 4.63 3.82
N GLY A 239 -22.35 5.31 4.96
CA GLY A 239 -23.11 4.96 6.17
C GLY A 239 -22.60 3.72 6.93
N HIS A 240 -21.64 2.97 6.38
CA HIS A 240 -21.09 1.79 7.05
C HIS A 240 -20.05 2.19 8.11
N GLY A 241 -20.09 1.55 9.28
CA GLY A 241 -19.23 1.90 10.43
C GLY A 241 -17.73 1.80 10.14
N LEU A 242 -17.34 0.96 9.17
CA LEU A 242 -15.95 0.77 8.74
C LEU A 242 -15.29 2.03 8.19
N CYS A 243 -16.07 3.01 7.70
CA CYS A 243 -15.54 4.31 7.30
C CYS A 243 -14.96 5.12 8.48
N ASN A 244 -15.28 4.75 9.72
CA ASN A 244 -14.76 5.38 10.93
C ASN A 244 -13.55 4.63 11.54
N GLU A 245 -13.10 3.53 10.94
CA GLU A 245 -11.91 2.80 11.40
C GLU A 245 -10.65 3.66 11.21
N SER A 246 -9.89 3.81 12.29
CA SER A 246 -8.77 4.75 12.40
C SER A 246 -7.48 4.11 12.92
N LYS A 247 -7.49 2.81 13.24
CA LYS A 247 -6.39 2.11 13.90
C LYS A 247 -5.89 0.92 13.09
N LYS A 248 -6.80 0.10 12.55
CA LYS A 248 -6.42 -1.08 11.76
C LYS A 248 -5.80 -0.69 10.43
N TRP A 249 -4.87 -1.50 9.91
CA TRP A 249 -4.34 -1.29 8.56
C TRP A 249 -5.28 -1.93 7.54
N VAL A 250 -5.70 -3.16 7.84
CA VAL A 250 -6.64 -3.95 7.06
C VAL A 250 -7.81 -4.34 7.95
N ALA A 251 -9.02 -4.32 7.39
CA ALA A 251 -10.21 -4.72 8.11
C ALA A 251 -11.07 -5.66 7.26
N SER A 252 -11.82 -6.54 7.94
CA SER A 252 -12.86 -7.36 7.33
C SER A 252 -14.21 -6.64 7.34
N ILE A 253 -15.07 -7.04 6.42
CA ILE A 253 -16.49 -6.67 6.36
C ILE A 253 -17.25 -7.93 5.97
N THR A 254 -18.25 -8.31 6.76
CA THR A 254 -19.09 -9.52 6.51
C THR A 254 -20.52 -9.17 6.14
N ASP A 255 -20.87 -7.88 6.20
CA ASP A 255 -22.19 -7.31 5.95
C ASP A 255 -22.13 -6.24 4.86
N SER A 256 -21.25 -6.43 3.85
CA SER A 256 -21.17 -5.50 2.72
C SER A 256 -22.56 -5.35 2.07
N PRO A 257 -23.01 -4.12 1.79
CA PRO A 257 -24.31 -3.88 1.13
C PRO A 257 -24.31 -4.34 -0.34
N LYS A 258 -23.18 -4.86 -0.85
CA LYS A 258 -23.04 -5.38 -2.21
C LYS A 258 -22.47 -6.78 -2.18
N PRO A 259 -23.06 -7.75 -2.90
CA PRO A 259 -22.54 -9.11 -2.95
C PRO A 259 -21.15 -9.15 -3.63
N PRO A 260 -20.31 -10.15 -3.30
CA PRO A 260 -20.34 -10.95 -2.07
C PRO A 260 -20.16 -10.08 -0.81
N SER A 261 -20.81 -10.48 0.29
CA SER A 261 -20.83 -9.73 1.55
C SER A 261 -19.47 -9.68 2.23
N ASP A 262 -18.76 -10.81 2.18
CA ASP A 262 -17.48 -11.01 2.85
C ASP A 262 -16.35 -10.44 2.01
N ARG A 263 -15.69 -9.42 2.58
CA ARG A 263 -14.58 -8.73 1.94
C ARG A 263 -13.52 -8.37 2.96
N ILE A 264 -12.33 -8.09 2.46
CA ILE A 264 -11.32 -7.38 3.22
C ILE A 264 -10.97 -6.08 2.52
N THR A 265 -10.51 -5.09 3.27
CA THR A 265 -10.23 -3.75 2.75
C THR A 265 -9.14 -3.05 3.55
N PHE A 266 -8.36 -2.23 2.87
CA PHE A 266 -7.62 -1.17 3.53
C PHE A 266 -8.58 -0.17 4.13
N THR A 267 -8.16 0.36 5.27
CA THR A 267 -8.84 1.44 5.97
C THR A 267 -8.39 2.79 5.39
N PHE A 268 -9.14 3.87 5.67
CA PHE A 268 -8.73 5.21 5.25
C PHE A 268 -7.33 5.60 5.74
N PRO A 269 -6.90 5.30 6.97
CA PRO A 269 -5.53 5.57 7.40
C PRO A 269 -4.46 5.01 6.45
N VAL A 270 -4.62 3.80 5.94
CA VAL A 270 -3.64 3.21 4.99
C VAL A 270 -3.75 3.86 3.62
N ILE A 271 -4.96 3.98 3.07
CA ILE A 271 -5.19 4.60 1.76
C ILE A 271 -4.58 6.02 1.74
N ASN A 272 -4.91 6.82 2.76
CA ASN A 272 -4.54 8.22 2.85
C ASN A 272 -3.07 8.46 3.21
N SER A 273 -2.34 7.41 3.65
CA SER A 273 -0.90 7.45 3.87
C SER A 273 -0.08 7.15 2.62
N SER A 274 -0.72 6.83 1.50
CA SER A 274 -0.04 6.65 0.22
C SER A 274 0.60 7.98 -0.23
N ALA A 275 1.77 7.92 -0.85
CA ALA A 275 2.42 9.08 -1.45
C ALA A 275 1.51 9.67 -2.54
N HIS A 276 1.08 8.83 -3.48
CA HIS A 276 0.15 9.21 -4.53
C HIS A 276 -1.12 8.36 -4.47
N VAL A 277 -2.26 9.01 -4.67
CA VAL A 277 -3.54 8.34 -4.88
C VAL A 277 -4.16 8.84 -6.19
N ALA A 278 -4.54 7.93 -7.06
CA ALA A 278 -5.30 8.24 -8.27
C ALA A 278 -6.69 7.61 -8.18
N LEU A 279 -7.73 8.45 -8.14
CA LEU A 279 -9.10 7.98 -8.34
C LEU A 279 -9.40 7.95 -9.83
N VAL A 280 -9.70 6.76 -10.36
CA VAL A 280 -9.99 6.52 -11.77
C VAL A 280 -11.46 6.19 -11.91
N VAL A 281 -12.22 7.13 -12.47
CA VAL A 281 -13.68 7.08 -12.49
C VAL A 281 -14.20 7.37 -13.88
N CYS A 282 -14.85 6.38 -14.48
CA CYS A 282 -15.45 6.51 -15.81
C CYS A 282 -16.94 6.15 -15.79
N GLY A 283 -17.71 6.81 -16.66
CA GLY A 283 -19.12 6.54 -16.90
C GLY A 283 -20.09 7.44 -16.13
N SER A 284 -21.21 7.76 -16.76
CA SER A 284 -22.24 8.68 -16.24
C SER A 284 -22.88 8.22 -14.94
N GLY A 285 -22.92 6.91 -14.66
CA GLY A 285 -23.43 6.36 -13.41
C GLY A 285 -22.63 6.75 -12.16
N LYS A 286 -21.51 7.47 -12.31
CA LYS A 286 -20.67 7.98 -11.22
C LYS A 286 -20.82 9.48 -10.97
N ALA A 287 -21.48 10.21 -11.86
CA ALA A 287 -21.37 11.67 -11.90
C ALA A 287 -21.89 12.38 -10.65
N GLU A 288 -23.01 11.92 -10.08
CA GLU A 288 -23.56 12.46 -8.83
C GLU A 288 -22.58 12.24 -7.65
N ALA A 289 -22.01 11.04 -7.54
CA ALA A 289 -21.04 10.72 -6.49
C ALA A 289 -19.72 11.50 -6.67
N VAL A 290 -19.27 11.72 -7.91
CA VAL A 290 -18.10 12.56 -8.22
C VAL A 290 -18.35 14.00 -7.74
N GLN A 291 -19.50 14.58 -8.10
CA GLN A 291 -19.85 15.94 -7.68
C GLN A 291 -19.90 16.05 -6.15
N ALA A 292 -20.59 15.12 -5.48
CA ALA A 292 -20.70 15.11 -4.02
C ALA A 292 -19.33 14.96 -3.32
N ALA A 293 -18.46 14.09 -3.83
CA ALA A 293 -17.11 13.89 -3.29
C ALA A 293 -16.20 15.11 -3.46
N LEU A 294 -16.23 15.74 -4.65
CA LEU A 294 -15.36 16.89 -4.96
C LEU A 294 -15.82 18.17 -4.28
N ASN A 295 -17.12 18.46 -4.30
CA ASN A 295 -17.69 19.69 -3.74
C ASN A 295 -17.94 19.59 -2.22
N LYS A 296 -17.84 18.39 -1.65
CA LYS A 296 -18.13 18.09 -0.23
C LYS A 296 -19.53 18.59 0.19
N THR A 297 -20.51 18.41 -0.69
CA THR A 297 -21.90 18.80 -0.46
C THR A 297 -22.72 17.63 0.08
N GLY A 298 -23.70 17.91 0.93
CA GLY A 298 -24.59 16.89 1.50
C GLY A 298 -23.85 15.87 2.38
N SER A 299 -24.25 14.59 2.29
CA SER A 299 -23.51 13.49 2.91
C SER A 299 -22.31 13.14 2.02
N VAL A 300 -21.12 13.49 2.49
CA VAL A 300 -19.87 13.26 1.73
C VAL A 300 -19.66 11.75 1.59
N PRO A 301 -19.60 11.21 0.36
CA PRO A 301 -19.37 9.78 0.17
C PRO A 301 -17.93 9.41 0.57
N PRO A 302 -17.64 8.12 0.79
CA PRO A 302 -16.30 7.63 1.13
C PRO A 302 -15.19 8.17 0.23
N ALA A 303 -15.41 8.29 -1.08
CA ALA A 303 -14.46 8.88 -2.02
C ALA A 303 -14.04 10.34 -1.68
N GLY A 304 -14.92 11.12 -1.04
CA GLY A 304 -14.60 12.48 -0.59
C GLY A 304 -13.70 12.55 0.64
N SER A 305 -13.48 11.41 1.31
CA SER A 305 -12.57 11.26 2.45
C SER A 305 -11.18 10.75 2.05
N VAL A 306 -10.97 10.47 0.76
CA VAL A 306 -9.66 10.05 0.25
C VAL A 306 -8.72 11.25 0.15
N SER A 307 -7.49 11.05 0.62
CA SER A 307 -6.37 11.98 0.48
C SER A 307 -5.10 11.21 0.10
N ALA A 308 -4.00 11.93 -0.08
CA ALA A 308 -2.66 11.38 -0.27
C ALA A 308 -1.66 12.33 0.40
N GLU A 309 -0.45 11.85 0.70
CA GLU A 309 0.59 12.68 1.34
C GLU A 309 1.32 13.61 0.36
N ASP A 310 1.47 13.19 -0.89
CA ASP A 310 2.16 13.99 -1.89
C ASP A 310 1.13 14.52 -2.90
N GLU A 311 0.34 13.64 -3.53
CA GLU A 311 -0.62 14.04 -4.55
C GLU A 311 -1.86 13.15 -4.67
N LEU A 312 -3.02 13.79 -4.73
CA LEU A 312 -4.31 13.18 -5.06
C LEU A 312 -4.76 13.65 -6.44
N VAL A 313 -4.95 12.71 -7.38
CA VAL A 313 -5.41 12.99 -8.73
C VAL A 313 -6.74 12.30 -8.99
N TRP A 314 -7.72 13.04 -9.52
CA TRP A 314 -8.95 12.46 -10.04
C TRP A 314 -8.85 12.37 -11.56
N PHE A 315 -8.80 11.17 -12.10
CA PHE A 315 -8.90 10.86 -13.52
C PHE A 315 -10.37 10.57 -13.85
N LEU A 316 -11.01 11.50 -14.57
CA LEU A 316 -12.43 11.44 -14.90
C LEU A 316 -12.64 11.38 -16.41
N ASP A 317 -13.55 10.56 -16.91
CA ASP A 317 -14.08 10.78 -18.26
C ASP A 317 -15.20 11.84 -18.24
N LYS A 318 -15.48 12.44 -19.40
CA LYS A 318 -16.58 13.41 -19.58
C LYS A 318 -17.92 12.93 -18.99
N PRO A 319 -18.36 11.67 -19.23
CA PRO A 319 -19.55 11.14 -18.58
C PRO A 319 -19.52 11.21 -17.04
N ALA A 320 -18.44 10.79 -16.39
CA ALA A 320 -18.29 10.83 -14.93
C ALA A 320 -18.16 12.25 -14.39
N SER A 321 -17.72 13.22 -15.18
CA SER A 321 -17.64 14.63 -14.80
C SER A 321 -18.87 15.46 -15.21
N SER A 322 -19.93 14.85 -15.73
CA SER A 322 -21.09 15.56 -16.32
C SER A 322 -21.91 16.43 -15.35
N LYS A 323 -21.60 16.38 -14.06
CA LYS A 323 -22.24 17.15 -12.98
C LYS A 323 -21.30 18.18 -12.35
N LEU A 324 -20.04 18.28 -12.81
CA LEU A 324 -19.08 19.28 -12.33
C LEU A 324 -19.32 20.65 -12.95
#